data_AF-A0A537ZN39-F1
#
_entry.id   AF-A0A537ZN39-F1
#
_cell.length_a   1.000
_cell.length_b   1.000
_cell.length_c   1.000
_cell.angle_alpha   90.00
_cell.angle_beta   90.00
_cell.angle_gamma   90.00
#
_symmetry.space_group_name_H-M   'P 1'
#
loop_
_entity.id
_entity.type
_entity.pdbx_description
1 polymer ?
#
loop_
_entity_poly.entity_id
_entity_poly.type
_entity_poly.pdbx_seq_one_letter_code
_entity_poly.pdbx_strand_id
1 'polypeptide(L)'
;MQPARLVRALRRAVRDAGVTLHERTPSIGVRDRSVQTKAGRVVADAVVVAVNAAATGWRPVARHVTNFGSYVVLTEPVPALLEEIGWTGGEAVVDG
;
A
#
# COMPACT_ATOMS: atom_id res chain seq x y z
N MET A 1 4.80 -12.80 5.45
CA MET A 1 3.62 -12.52 4.58
C MET A 1 4.12 -11.87 3.28
N GLN A 2 3.57 -12.20 2.11
CA GLN A 2 4.01 -11.62 0.83
C GLN A 2 2.98 -10.56 0.36
N PRO A 3 3.30 -9.25 0.37
CA PRO A 3 2.31 -8.18 0.15
C PRO A 3 1.65 -8.21 -1.23
N ALA A 4 2.40 -8.49 -2.30
CA ALA A 4 1.84 -8.50 -3.66
C ALA A 4 0.81 -9.64 -3.86
N ARG A 5 1.03 -10.80 -3.25
CA ARG A 5 0.14 -11.96 -3.27
C ARG A 5 -1.11 -11.67 -2.45
N LEU A 6 -0.97 -11.00 -1.31
CA LEU A 6 -2.10 -10.53 -0.51
C LEU A 6 -2.99 -9.58 -1.34
N VAL A 7 -2.43 -8.53 -1.94
CA VAL A 7 -3.20 -7.58 -2.76
C VAL A 7 -3.88 -8.27 -3.95
N ARG A 8 -3.19 -9.20 -4.62
CA ARG A 8 -3.79 -10.00 -5.71
C ARG A 8 -4.95 -10.87 -5.24
N ALA A 9 -4.86 -11.45 -4.04
CA ALA A 9 -5.94 -12.23 -3.45
C ALA A 9 -7.14 -11.35 -3.07
N LEU A 10 -6.90 -10.21 -2.43
CA LEU A 10 -7.95 -9.23 -2.10
C LEU A 10 -8.66 -8.74 -3.36
N ARG A 11 -7.92 -8.42 -4.43
CA ARG A 11 -8.50 -8.01 -5.72
C ARG A 11 -9.47 -9.04 -6.29
N ARG A 12 -9.16 -10.34 -6.17
CA ARG A 12 -10.08 -11.40 -6.59
C ARG A 12 -11.31 -11.44 -5.68
N ALA A 13 -11.09 -11.50 -4.36
CA ALA A 13 -12.17 -11.58 -3.39
C ALA A 13 -13.20 -10.44 -3.51
N VAL A 14 -12.76 -9.18 -3.71
CA VAL A 14 -13.70 -8.06 -3.87
C VAL A 14 -14.46 -8.12 -5.19
N ARG A 15 -13.85 -8.61 -6.27
CA ARG A 15 -14.53 -8.81 -7.55
C ARG A 15 -15.57 -9.91 -7.46
N ASP A 16 -15.23 -11.02 -6.82
CA ASP A 16 -16.14 -12.15 -6.58
C ASP A 16 -17.33 -11.73 -5.69
N ALA A 17 -17.12 -10.76 -4.81
CA ALA A 17 -18.16 -10.11 -4.01
C ALA A 17 -18.98 -9.05 -4.77
N GLY A 18 -18.76 -8.86 -6.08
CA GLY A 18 -19.53 -7.93 -6.91
C GLY A 18 -19.08 -6.46 -6.84
N VAL A 19 -17.92 -6.16 -6.23
CA VAL A 19 -17.38 -4.79 -6.19
C VAL A 19 -16.87 -4.37 -7.57
N THR A 20 -17.36 -3.23 -8.06
CA THR A 20 -16.83 -2.60 -9.27
C THR A 20 -15.45 -2.00 -9.00
N LEU A 21 -14.42 -2.55 -9.65
CA LEU A 21 -13.04 -2.11 -9.51
C LEU A 21 -12.55 -1.39 -10.77
N HIS A 22 -12.22 -0.11 -10.64
CA HIS A 22 -11.59 0.70 -11.68
C HIS A 22 -10.09 0.87 -11.40
N GLU A 23 -9.25 0.35 -12.30
CA GLU A 23 -7.79 0.48 -12.24
C GLU A 23 -7.29 1.43 -13.32
N ARG A 24 -6.12 2.06 -13.10
CA ARG A 24 -5.56 3.09 -14.02
C ARG A 24 -6.50 4.28 -14.23
N THR A 25 -7.34 4.58 -13.24
CA THR A 25 -8.28 5.70 -13.24
C THR A 25 -7.93 6.64 -12.08
N PRO A 26 -6.86 7.45 -12.21
CA PRO A 26 -6.39 8.28 -11.11
C PRO A 26 -7.44 9.33 -10.72
N SER A 27 -7.67 9.48 -9.41
CA SER A 27 -8.41 10.62 -8.87
C SER A 27 -7.57 11.89 -9.04
N ILE A 28 -8.19 12.95 -9.55
CA ILE A 28 -7.59 14.28 -9.69
C ILE A 28 -8.22 15.30 -8.72
N GLY A 29 -9.23 14.88 -7.96
CA GLY A 29 -9.90 15.74 -7.00
C GLY A 29 -10.97 14.98 -6.21
N VAL A 30 -11.09 15.32 -4.93
CA VAL A 30 -12.17 14.85 -4.05
C VAL A 30 -12.86 16.10 -3.52
N ARG A 31 -14.19 16.16 -3.69
CA ARG A 31 -15.04 17.25 -3.17
C ARG A 31 -16.34 16.66 -2.67
N ASP A 32 -16.65 16.92 -1.39
CA ASP A 32 -17.82 16.41 -0.68
C ASP A 32 -18.00 14.90 -0.90
N ARG A 33 -19.07 14.53 -1.58
CA ARG A 33 -19.50 13.16 -1.92
C ARG A 33 -19.08 12.72 -3.33
N SER A 34 -18.06 13.37 -3.90
CA SER A 34 -17.64 13.10 -5.29
C SER A 34 -16.14 12.98 -5.50
N VAL A 35 -15.78 12.08 -6.41
CA VAL A 35 -14.41 11.85 -6.87
C VAL A 35 -14.34 12.19 -8.36
N GLN A 36 -13.39 13.05 -8.73
CA GLN A 36 -13.14 13.48 -10.10
C GLN A 36 -11.99 12.68 -10.69
N THR A 37 -12.14 12.29 -11.95
CA THR A 37 -11.13 11.59 -12.75
C THR A 37 -11.04 12.27 -14.12
N LYS A 38 -10.04 11.91 -14.94
CA LYS A 38 -9.96 12.42 -16.33
C LYS A 38 -11.15 11.99 -17.19
N ALA A 39 -11.78 10.86 -16.87
CA ALA A 39 -12.88 10.28 -17.66
C ALA A 39 -14.27 10.73 -17.19
N GLY A 40 -14.36 11.46 -16.07
CA GLY A 40 -15.65 11.88 -15.50
C GLY A 40 -15.64 11.92 -13.98
N ARG A 41 -16.83 11.87 -13.38
CA ARG A 41 -17.05 12.00 -11.95
C ARG A 41 -17.87 10.82 -11.41
N VAL A 42 -17.48 10.34 -10.24
CA VAL A 42 -18.25 9.38 -9.44
C VAL A 42 -18.84 10.10 -8.24
N VAL A 43 -20.12 9.86 -7.94
CA VAL A 43 -20.83 10.37 -6.76
C VAL A 43 -21.20 9.19 -5.88
N ALA A 44 -20.97 9.30 -4.57
CA ALA A 44 -21.24 8.25 -3.59
C ALA A 44 -21.66 8.85 -2.25
N ASP A 45 -22.43 8.14 -1.45
CA ASP A 45 -22.87 8.65 -0.13
C ASP A 45 -21.71 8.88 0.85
N ALA A 46 -20.66 8.08 0.73
CA ALA A 46 -19.42 8.23 1.47
C ALA A 46 -18.21 8.03 0.57
N VAL A 47 -17.11 8.71 0.88
CA VAL A 47 -15.81 8.58 0.20
C VAL A 47 -14.75 8.25 1.24
N VAL A 48 -14.08 7.11 1.08
CA VAL A 48 -12.93 6.70 1.89
C VAL A 48 -11.65 6.95 1.10
N VAL A 49 -10.73 7.73 1.67
CA VAL A 49 -9.45 8.06 1.03
C VAL A 49 -8.35 7.14 1.56
N ALA A 50 -7.94 6.17 0.73
CA ALA A 50 -6.93 5.16 1.06
C ALA A 50 -5.75 5.18 0.06
N VAL A 51 -5.14 6.36 -0.13
CA VAL A 51 -4.11 6.60 -1.17
C VAL A 51 -2.66 6.48 -0.69
N ASN A 52 -2.45 6.00 0.53
CA ASN A 52 -1.13 5.80 1.15
C ASN A 52 -0.23 7.06 1.03
N ALA A 53 1.06 6.91 0.66
CA ALA A 53 2.02 8.00 0.58
C ALA A 53 1.58 9.18 -0.31
N ALA A 54 0.71 8.95 -1.31
CA ALA A 54 0.15 10.05 -2.12
C ALA A 54 -0.70 11.04 -1.30
N ALA A 55 -1.16 10.65 -0.11
CA ALA A 55 -1.90 11.52 0.81
C ALA A 55 -1.08 12.74 1.27
N THR A 56 0.26 12.63 1.28
CA THR A 56 1.16 13.74 1.59
C THR A 56 1.01 14.94 0.64
N GLY A 57 0.54 14.71 -0.60
CA GLY A 57 0.21 15.77 -1.56
C GLY A 57 -1.23 16.29 -1.46
N TRP A 58 -2.09 15.70 -0.62
CA TRP A 58 -3.50 16.02 -0.54
C TRP A 58 -3.79 17.02 0.58
N ARG A 59 -4.17 18.25 0.22
CA ARG A 59 -4.32 19.40 1.14
C ARG A 59 -4.98 19.12 2.49
N PRO A 60 -6.08 18.33 2.60
CA PRO A 60 -6.72 18.06 3.89
C PRO A 60 -5.81 17.40 4.93
N VAL A 61 -4.84 16.58 4.50
CA VAL A 61 -3.95 15.83 5.41
C VAL A 61 -2.46 16.09 5.16
N ALA A 62 -2.11 16.86 4.13
CA ALA A 62 -0.72 17.14 3.75
C ALA A 62 0.14 17.75 4.88
N ARG A 63 -0.47 18.48 5.82
CA ARG A 63 0.23 19.06 6.98
C ARG A 63 0.37 18.10 8.16
N HIS A 64 -0.24 16.92 8.09
CA HIS A 64 -0.34 15.95 9.18
C HIS A 64 0.30 14.60 8.84
N VAL A 65 0.83 14.44 7.62
CA VAL A 65 1.44 13.20 7.14
C VAL A 65 2.75 13.53 6.44
N THR A 66 3.78 12.75 6.71
CA THR A 66 5.08 12.83 6.01
C THR A 66 5.42 11.47 5.40
N ASN A 67 6.22 11.47 4.35
CA ASN A 67 6.67 10.24 3.70
C ASN A 67 8.06 9.88 4.20
N PHE A 68 8.23 8.63 4.66
CA PHE A 68 9.53 8.09 5.07
C PHE A 68 9.98 7.03 4.09
N GLY A 69 11.25 7.11 3.68
CA GLY A 69 11.90 6.05 2.91
C GLY A 69 12.45 4.98 3.84
N SER A 70 12.21 3.71 3.49
CA SER A 70 12.95 2.57 4.04
C SER A 70 13.61 1.83 2.89
N TYR A 71 14.77 1.24 3.17
CA TYR A 71 15.55 0.50 2.19
C TYR A 71 15.68 -0.94 2.67
N VAL A 72 15.54 -1.87 1.74
CA VAL A 72 15.72 -3.29 2.00
C VAL A 72 16.92 -3.73 1.18
N VAL A 73 17.88 -4.37 1.83
CA VAL A 73 19.02 -5.03 1.19
C VAL A 73 18.74 -6.52 1.16
N LEU A 74 18.93 -7.14 0.00
CA LEU A 74 18.87 -8.59 -0.16
C LEU A 74 20.29 -9.06 -0.47
N THR A 75 20.78 -10.01 0.33
CA THR A 75 22.07 -10.67 0.12
C THR A 75 21.87 -11.99 -0.62
N GLU A 76 22.97 -12.57 -1.06
CA GLU A 76 23.02 -13.99 -1.40
C GLU A 76 22.64 -14.86 -0.18
N PRO A 77 22.12 -16.08 -0.42
CA PRO A 77 21.92 -17.05 0.65
C PRO A 77 23.25 -17.47 1.28
N VAL A 78 23.33 -17.45 2.61
CA VAL A 78 24.52 -17.84 3.40
C VAL A 78 24.21 -18.90 4.47
N PRO A 79 23.63 -20.06 4.10
CA PRO A 79 23.08 -21.02 5.05
C PRO A 79 24.11 -21.55 6.06
N ALA A 80 25.35 -21.85 5.63
CA ALA A 80 26.39 -22.37 6.50
C ALA A 80 26.79 -21.36 7.60
N LEU A 81 26.85 -20.07 7.27
CA LEU A 81 27.14 -19.01 8.25
C LEU A 81 25.99 -18.86 9.24
N LEU A 82 24.74 -18.90 8.77
CA LEU A 82 23.56 -18.82 9.65
C LEU A 82 23.52 -19.99 10.66
N GLU A 83 23.90 -21.20 10.24
CA GLU A 83 24.07 -22.35 11.13
C GLU A 83 25.20 -22.14 12.15
N GLU A 84 26.36 -21.67 11.70
CA GLU A 84 27.54 -21.42 12.56
C GLU A 84 27.24 -20.39 13.67
N ILE A 85 26.56 -19.29 13.34
CA ILE A 85 26.21 -18.23 14.30
C ILE A 85 24.89 -18.51 15.05
N GLY A 86 24.21 -19.61 14.72
CA GLY A 86 22.96 -20.03 15.36
C GLY A 86 21.71 -19.22 15.00
N TRP A 87 21.75 -18.40 13.95
CA TRP A 87 20.63 -17.54 13.51
C TRP A 87 19.74 -18.27 12.49
N THR A 88 19.00 -19.26 12.98
CA THR A 88 18.15 -20.14 12.16
C THR A 88 16.65 -19.97 12.44
N GLY A 89 16.28 -19.14 13.42
CA GLY A 89 14.89 -18.90 13.84
C GLY A 89 14.19 -17.76 13.10
N GLY A 90 14.88 -17.05 12.20
CA GLY A 90 14.34 -15.85 11.53
C GLY A 90 14.46 -14.60 12.38
N GLU A 91 15.59 -14.49 13.07
CA GLU A 91 15.95 -13.44 14.01
C GLU A 91 15.89 -12.06 13.33
N ALA A 92 15.33 -11.08 14.04
CA ALA A 92 15.40 -9.67 13.66
C ALA A 92 16.42 -8.98 14.58
N VAL A 93 17.50 -8.48 13.99
CA VAL A 93 18.50 -7.69 14.70
C VAL A 93 18.17 -6.22 14.53
N VAL A 94 18.11 -5.49 15.65
CA VAL A 94 17.86 -4.06 15.69
C VAL A 94 18.90 -3.42 16.60
N ASP A 95 19.43 -2.27 16.17
CA ASP A 95 20.27 -1.40 17.00
C ASP A 95 19.46 -0.12 17.26
N GLY A 96 19.39 0.28 18.53
CA GLY A 96 18.46 1.31 19.02
C GLY A 96 19.09 2.69 19.09
#